data_AF-A0A952UZM8-F1
#
_entry.id   AF-A0A952UZM8-F1
#
_cell.length_a   1.000
_cell.length_b   1.000
_cell.length_c   1.000
_cell.angle_alpha   90.00
_cell.angle_beta   90.00
_cell.angle_gamma   90.00
#
_symmetry.space_group_name_H-M   'P 1'
#
loop_
_entity.id
_entity.type
_entity.pdbx_description
1 polymer ?
#
loop_
_entity_poly.entity_id
_entity_poly.type
_entity_poly.pdbx_seq_one_letter_code
_entity_poly.pdbx_strand_id
1 'polypeptide(L)'
;MSTKLARPQADVRHVLTRILDEPALVAEVRALPPAALAKLIAHVGLEDAGEIVALATTEQIERVFDEDLWTRAEPGADEGFEPARFVVWLEILLEAGEGVAARRLAELSADVVTLAFHRLVAVVDGDAIAAEIAEGVHEEGEEIEEALEASLNHEIGSFIVVARRHDGWDAIVTALVALDEHDHATCARMLERLAAMTEREAEEEGGLHHVLSAEESLLDDVAGDRNERRAREGFVAPADARAFLKLARSSADVRGRDAVTKAYFRELDRAPRAEPTRLERVLAGAGVLRGETRAKKLPVQSGVLAAALASLTPAEHAERLEELAFLVNVLVAGDARAWRPADAAEVVVAVVEHGLRSGGALAAEGGVVEAFRIGVRAGALDRSR
;
A
#
# COMPACT_ATOMS: atom_id res chain seq x y z
N MET A 1 -33.47 32.88 3.31
CA MET A 1 -32.66 32.10 2.35
C MET A 1 -31.23 32.58 2.47
N SER A 2 -30.37 31.78 3.10
CA SER A 2 -28.99 32.14 3.41
C SER A 2 -28.07 31.50 2.39
N THR A 3 -27.53 32.30 1.48
CA THR A 3 -26.61 31.86 0.43
C THR A 3 -25.26 31.52 1.06
N LYS A 4 -24.91 30.23 1.09
CA LYS A 4 -23.56 29.78 1.48
C LYS A 4 -22.56 30.31 0.47
N LEU A 5 -21.70 31.23 0.89
CA LEU A 5 -20.48 31.59 0.17
C LEU A 5 -19.57 30.36 0.13
N ALA A 6 -19.44 29.76 -1.06
CA ALA A 6 -18.37 28.83 -1.34
C ALA A 6 -17.04 29.57 -1.16
N ARG A 7 -16.16 29.04 -0.30
CA ARG A 7 -14.78 29.55 -0.21
C ARG A 7 -14.10 29.27 -1.56
N PRO A 8 -13.37 30.23 -2.15
CA PRO A 8 -12.61 29.98 -3.35
C PRO A 8 -11.52 28.94 -3.05
N GLN A 9 -11.53 27.84 -3.79
CA GLN A 9 -10.44 26.86 -3.83
C GLN A 9 -9.23 27.62 -4.36
N ALA A 10 -8.23 27.85 -3.51
CA ALA A 10 -6.99 28.47 -3.95
C ALA A 10 -6.41 27.63 -5.09
N ASP A 11 -6.08 28.26 -6.21
CA ASP A 11 -5.58 27.61 -7.40
C ASP A 11 -4.32 26.80 -7.06
N VAL A 12 -4.41 25.47 -7.10
CA VAL A 12 -3.35 24.54 -6.71
C VAL A 12 -2.09 24.78 -7.55
N ARG A 13 -2.26 25.20 -8.81
CA ARG A 13 -1.16 25.63 -9.67
C ARG A 13 -0.41 26.82 -9.07
N HIS A 14 -1.11 27.76 -8.45
CA HIS A 14 -0.50 28.92 -7.80
C HIS A 14 0.22 28.56 -6.48
N VAL A 15 -0.14 27.44 -5.84
CA VAL A 15 0.64 26.88 -4.72
C VAL A 15 1.89 26.19 -5.25
N LEU A 16 1.77 25.34 -6.27
CA LEU A 16 2.85 24.62 -6.96
C LEU A 16 3.91 25.54 -7.57
N THR A 17 3.51 26.58 -8.32
CA THR A 17 4.43 27.59 -8.86
C THR A 17 5.22 28.28 -7.74
N ARG A 18 4.57 28.52 -6.59
CA ARG A 18 5.22 29.10 -5.42
C ARG A 18 6.09 28.10 -4.65
N ILE A 19 5.83 26.79 -4.77
CA ILE A 19 6.67 25.70 -4.26
C ILE A 19 8.00 25.64 -5.01
N LEU A 20 7.93 25.74 -6.34
CA LEU A 20 9.11 25.63 -7.20
C LEU A 20 10.03 26.86 -7.14
N ASP A 21 9.48 28.05 -6.88
CA ASP A 21 10.25 29.29 -6.79
C ASP A 21 10.99 29.48 -5.43
N GLU A 22 10.71 28.65 -4.42
CA GLU A 22 11.30 28.76 -3.08
C GLU A 22 12.13 27.50 -2.72
N PRO A 23 13.48 27.55 -2.73
CA PRO A 23 14.34 26.40 -2.39
C PRO A 23 14.09 25.80 -1.01
N ALA A 24 13.55 26.60 -0.07
CA ALA A 24 13.14 26.13 1.24
C ALA A 24 11.98 25.12 1.16
N LEU A 25 11.11 25.24 0.16
CA LEU A 25 9.94 24.39 0.02
C LEU A 25 10.27 23.01 -0.57
N VAL A 26 11.31 22.90 -1.42
CA VAL A 26 11.85 21.60 -1.85
C VAL A 26 12.33 20.79 -0.64
N ALA A 27 13.04 21.44 0.29
CA ALA A 27 13.49 20.79 1.52
C ALA A 27 12.30 20.41 2.41
N GLU A 28 11.25 21.23 2.47
CA GLU A 28 10.03 20.93 3.23
C GLU A 28 9.24 19.74 2.62
N VAL A 29 9.13 19.62 1.30
CA VAL A 29 8.50 18.48 0.62
C VAL A 29 9.29 17.19 0.87
N ARG A 30 10.62 17.23 0.76
CA ARG A 30 11.48 16.06 1.03
C ARG A 30 11.52 15.63 2.48
N ALA A 31 11.25 16.56 3.40
CA ALA A 31 11.14 16.28 4.83
C ALA A 31 9.73 15.81 5.24
N LEU A 32 8.75 15.86 4.32
CA LEU A 32 7.38 15.48 4.61
C LEU A 32 7.30 13.97 4.91
N PRO A 33 6.63 13.52 5.98
CA PRO A 33 6.43 12.10 6.18
C PRO A 33 5.67 11.47 5.02
N PRO A 34 6.00 10.24 4.61
CA PRO A 34 5.44 9.66 3.39
C PRO A 34 3.90 9.56 3.37
N ALA A 35 3.27 9.23 4.49
CA ALA A 35 1.81 9.22 4.61
C ALA A 35 1.18 10.63 4.44
N ALA A 36 1.90 11.69 4.79
CA ALA A 36 1.46 13.05 4.55
C ALA A 36 1.64 13.45 3.07
N LEU A 37 2.68 12.95 2.42
CA LEU A 37 2.87 13.11 0.97
C LEU A 37 1.76 12.40 0.19
N ALA A 38 1.43 11.14 0.53
CA ALA A 38 0.35 10.39 -0.11
C ALA A 38 -0.98 11.16 -0.04
N LYS A 39 -1.31 11.72 1.14
CA LYS A 39 -2.51 12.56 1.33
C LYS A 39 -2.48 13.85 0.52
N LEU A 40 -1.32 14.47 0.38
CA LEU A 40 -1.16 15.66 -0.46
C LEU A 40 -1.39 15.30 -1.94
N ILE A 41 -0.78 14.23 -2.44
CA ILE A 41 -0.95 13.75 -3.82
C ILE A 41 -2.42 13.39 -4.07
N ALA A 42 -3.05 12.64 -3.17
CA ALA A 42 -4.47 12.30 -3.29
C ALA A 42 -5.40 13.52 -3.26
N HIS A 43 -5.02 14.58 -2.53
CA HIS A 43 -5.79 15.83 -2.47
C HIS A 43 -5.64 16.66 -3.75
N VAL A 44 -4.44 16.69 -4.33
CA VAL A 44 -4.14 17.41 -5.57
C VAL A 44 -4.69 16.66 -6.78
N GLY A 45 -4.70 15.33 -6.73
CA GLY A 45 -4.86 14.46 -7.89
C GLY A 45 -3.49 14.05 -8.42
N LEU A 46 -3.32 12.76 -8.72
CA LEU A 46 -2.03 12.20 -9.14
C LEU A 46 -1.53 12.84 -10.46
N GLU A 47 -2.44 13.06 -11.42
CA GLU A 47 -2.17 13.76 -12.70
C GLU A 47 -1.63 15.19 -12.51
N ASP A 48 -2.10 15.91 -11.48
CA ASP A 48 -1.66 17.28 -11.17
C ASP A 48 -0.47 17.32 -10.20
N ALA A 49 0.04 16.17 -9.76
CA ALA A 49 1.07 16.05 -8.73
C ALA A 49 2.50 15.82 -9.28
N GLY A 50 2.71 15.86 -10.60
CA GLY A 50 4.01 15.54 -11.23
C GLY A 50 5.20 16.31 -10.64
N GLU A 51 5.05 17.62 -10.38
CA GLU A 51 6.10 18.43 -9.75
C GLU A 51 6.41 17.97 -8.30
N ILE A 52 5.40 17.58 -7.54
CA ILE A 52 5.57 17.06 -6.17
C ILE A 52 6.28 15.70 -6.21
N VAL A 53 5.87 14.83 -7.14
CA VAL A 53 6.46 13.51 -7.35
C VAL A 53 7.93 13.62 -7.76
N ALA A 54 8.27 14.56 -8.64
CA ALA A 54 9.65 14.82 -9.04
C ALA A 54 10.55 15.25 -7.87
N LEU A 55 10.01 16.02 -6.92
CA LEU A 55 10.74 16.51 -5.75
C LEU A 55 10.88 15.47 -4.63
N ALA A 56 9.92 14.56 -4.53
CA ALA A 56 9.87 13.52 -3.50
C ALA A 56 11.11 12.61 -3.54
N THR A 57 11.49 12.09 -2.38
CA THR A 57 12.53 11.07 -2.27
C THR A 57 12.00 9.71 -2.71
N THR A 58 12.89 8.79 -3.07
CA THR A 58 12.49 7.43 -3.49
C THR A 58 11.80 6.69 -2.35
N GLU A 59 12.29 6.82 -1.11
CA GLU A 59 11.62 6.25 0.07
C GLU A 59 10.19 6.80 0.23
N GLN A 60 9.97 8.10 -0.02
CA GLN A 60 8.62 8.65 0.02
C GLN A 60 7.72 8.03 -1.06
N ILE A 61 8.23 7.86 -2.28
CA ILE A 61 7.48 7.25 -3.39
C ILE A 61 7.17 5.78 -3.10
N GLU A 62 8.11 4.99 -2.57
CA GLU A 62 7.85 3.59 -2.18
C GLU A 62 6.69 3.46 -1.19
N ARG A 63 6.60 4.39 -0.23
CA ARG A 63 5.50 4.40 0.74
C ARG A 63 4.18 4.87 0.13
N VAL A 64 4.22 5.77 -0.85
CA VAL A 64 3.02 6.12 -1.61
C VAL A 64 2.58 4.90 -2.43
N PHE A 65 3.52 4.14 -3.01
CA PHE A 65 3.21 2.90 -3.73
C PHE A 65 2.60 1.84 -2.82
N ASP A 66 3.05 1.73 -1.58
CA ASP A 66 2.43 0.85 -0.57
C ASP A 66 0.93 1.16 -0.39
N GLU A 67 0.48 2.40 -0.61
CA GLU A 67 -0.94 2.75 -0.52
C GLU A 67 -1.66 2.66 -1.88
N ASP A 68 -1.03 3.12 -2.96
CA ASP A 68 -1.72 3.39 -4.23
C ASP A 68 -1.68 2.24 -5.25
N LEU A 69 -0.64 1.38 -5.21
CA LEU A 69 -0.52 0.24 -6.12
C LEU A 69 -1.28 -1.00 -5.63
N TRP A 70 -1.99 -0.90 -4.51
CA TRP A 70 -2.61 -2.04 -3.84
C TRP A 70 -4.10 -1.81 -3.65
N THR A 71 -4.92 -2.65 -4.27
CA THR A 71 -6.37 -2.53 -4.20
C THR A 71 -7.01 -3.76 -3.59
N ARG A 72 -8.18 -3.61 -2.96
CA ARG A 72 -8.98 -4.72 -2.45
C ARG A 72 -10.14 -4.96 -3.39
N ALA A 73 -10.37 -6.21 -3.78
CA ALA A 73 -11.57 -6.58 -4.52
C ALA A 73 -12.84 -6.34 -3.68
N GLU A 74 -12.78 -6.68 -2.39
CA GLU A 74 -13.89 -6.51 -1.43
C GLU A 74 -13.37 -6.08 -0.05
N PRO A 75 -14.19 -5.44 0.80
CA PRO A 75 -13.79 -5.09 2.15
C PRO A 75 -13.36 -6.32 2.96
N GLY A 76 -12.23 -6.20 3.66
CA GLY A 76 -11.65 -7.29 4.44
C GLY A 76 -10.90 -8.34 3.62
N ALA A 77 -10.95 -8.32 2.28
CA ALA A 77 -10.13 -9.17 1.44
C ALA A 77 -8.65 -8.75 1.46
N ASP A 78 -7.78 -9.66 1.01
CA ASP A 78 -6.37 -9.30 0.80
C ASP A 78 -6.24 -8.30 -0.34
N GLU A 79 -5.21 -7.47 -0.23
CA GLU A 79 -4.88 -6.46 -1.23
C GLU A 79 -4.09 -7.12 -2.37
N GLY A 80 -4.49 -6.86 -3.61
CA GLY A 80 -3.77 -7.29 -4.81
C GLY A 80 -2.99 -6.12 -5.42
N PHE A 81 -1.85 -6.44 -6.03
CA PHE A 81 -1.06 -5.47 -6.78
C PHE A 81 -1.77 -5.09 -8.10
N GLU A 82 -1.96 -3.79 -8.34
CA GLU A 82 -2.65 -3.24 -9.50
C GLU A 82 -1.65 -2.66 -10.52
N PRO A 83 -1.31 -3.39 -11.58
CA PRO A 83 -0.32 -2.95 -12.56
C PRO A 83 -0.77 -1.72 -13.37
N ALA A 84 -2.08 -1.52 -13.60
CA ALA A 84 -2.55 -0.35 -14.33
C ALA A 84 -2.28 0.96 -13.56
N ARG A 85 -2.27 0.91 -12.22
CA ARG A 85 -1.87 2.08 -11.41
C ARG A 85 -0.39 2.39 -11.57
N PHE A 86 0.46 1.37 -11.71
CA PHE A 86 1.89 1.57 -11.95
C PHE A 86 2.16 2.28 -13.29
N VAL A 87 1.40 1.96 -14.34
CA VAL A 87 1.49 2.67 -15.64
C VAL A 87 1.24 4.17 -15.49
N VAL A 88 0.20 4.56 -14.75
CA VAL A 88 -0.08 5.99 -14.48
C VAL A 88 1.09 6.67 -13.77
N TRP A 89 1.77 5.96 -12.87
CA TRP A 89 2.97 6.46 -12.22
C TRP A 89 4.16 6.61 -13.18
N LEU A 90 4.33 5.67 -14.13
CA LEU A 90 5.34 5.81 -15.19
C LEU A 90 5.07 7.05 -16.03
N GLU A 91 3.83 7.28 -16.46
CA GLU A 91 3.44 8.45 -17.25
C GLU A 91 3.83 9.75 -16.54
N ILE A 92 3.51 9.87 -15.24
CA ILE A 92 3.80 11.07 -14.45
C ILE A 92 5.30 11.25 -14.22
N LEU A 93 6.04 10.17 -13.99
CA LEU A 93 7.49 10.23 -13.87
C LEU A 93 8.14 10.65 -15.20
N LEU A 94 7.61 10.18 -16.34
CA LEU A 94 8.07 10.55 -17.67
C LEU A 94 7.72 12.00 -18.03
N GLU A 95 6.56 12.50 -17.61
CA GLU A 95 6.20 13.93 -17.72
C GLU A 95 7.18 14.83 -16.97
N ALA A 96 7.70 14.36 -15.83
CA ALA A 96 8.78 15.04 -15.10
C ALA A 96 10.16 14.88 -15.77
N GLY A 97 10.28 13.97 -16.75
CA GLY A 97 11.45 13.72 -17.59
C GLY A 97 11.95 12.28 -17.54
N GLU A 98 12.38 11.75 -18.68
CA GLU A 98 12.90 10.38 -18.84
C GLU A 98 14.02 10.04 -17.84
N GLY A 99 14.99 10.94 -17.65
CA GLY A 99 16.06 10.74 -16.67
C GLY A 99 15.57 10.73 -15.20
N VAL A 100 14.43 11.35 -14.89
CA VAL A 100 13.79 11.26 -13.57
C VAL A 100 13.16 9.89 -13.40
N ALA A 101 12.39 9.42 -14.39
CA ALA A 101 11.79 8.10 -14.40
C ALA A 101 12.84 6.99 -14.28
N ALA A 102 13.88 7.02 -15.13
CA ALA A 102 14.96 6.05 -15.13
C ALA A 102 15.69 5.96 -13.78
N ARG A 103 16.08 7.11 -13.22
CA ARG A 103 16.72 7.15 -11.90
C ARG A 103 15.79 6.59 -10.82
N ARG A 104 14.50 6.92 -10.85
CA ARG A 104 13.54 6.41 -9.86
C ARG A 104 13.40 4.90 -9.96
N LEU A 105 13.24 4.36 -11.18
CA LEU A 105 13.17 2.91 -11.40
C LEU A 105 14.43 2.19 -10.92
N ALA A 106 15.62 2.78 -11.11
CA ALA A 106 16.88 2.21 -10.64
C ALA A 106 17.05 2.27 -9.10
N GLU A 107 16.44 3.25 -8.44
CA GLU A 107 16.53 3.44 -6.98
C GLU A 107 15.44 2.68 -6.20
N LEU A 108 14.30 2.38 -6.82
CA LEU A 108 13.20 1.62 -6.22
C LEU A 108 13.61 0.17 -5.95
N SER A 109 12.90 -0.50 -5.05
CA SER A 109 13.02 -1.96 -4.88
C SER A 109 12.90 -2.70 -6.22
N ALA A 110 13.96 -3.44 -6.56
CA ALA A 110 14.03 -4.23 -7.78
C ALA A 110 12.88 -5.26 -7.86
N ASP A 111 12.42 -5.80 -6.73
CA ASP A 111 11.31 -6.76 -6.68
C ASP A 111 9.98 -6.10 -7.05
N VAL A 112 9.71 -4.89 -6.56
CA VAL A 112 8.51 -4.12 -6.91
C VAL A 112 8.50 -3.78 -8.39
N VAL A 113 9.61 -3.28 -8.91
CA VAL A 113 9.73 -2.90 -10.33
C VAL A 113 9.62 -4.14 -11.23
N THR A 114 10.28 -5.25 -10.86
CA THR A 114 10.18 -6.52 -11.60
C THR A 114 8.73 -7.03 -11.61
N LEU A 115 8.07 -7.09 -10.45
CA LEU A 115 6.67 -7.53 -10.36
C LEU A 115 5.75 -6.67 -11.23
N ALA A 116 5.94 -5.36 -11.17
CA ALA A 116 5.14 -4.42 -11.94
C ALA A 116 5.29 -4.63 -13.46
N PHE A 117 6.54 -4.71 -13.95
CA PHE A 117 6.78 -4.97 -15.37
C PHE A 117 6.36 -6.38 -15.79
N HIS A 118 6.56 -7.41 -14.98
CA HIS A 118 6.13 -8.77 -15.32
C HIS A 118 4.61 -8.87 -15.56
N ARG A 119 3.82 -8.10 -14.80
CA ARG A 119 2.36 -8.02 -15.00
C ARG A 119 1.94 -7.19 -16.21
N LEU A 120 2.83 -6.38 -16.76
CA LEU A 120 2.57 -5.50 -17.90
C LEU A 120 3.10 -6.07 -19.21
N VAL A 121 4.22 -6.78 -19.17
CA VAL A 121 4.94 -7.28 -20.35
C VAL A 121 5.42 -8.72 -20.14
N ALA A 122 5.49 -9.45 -21.24
CA ALA A 122 6.30 -10.65 -21.36
C ALA A 122 7.67 -10.23 -21.92
N VAL A 123 8.73 -10.89 -21.47
CA VAL A 123 10.08 -10.65 -22.01
C VAL A 123 10.60 -11.99 -22.49
N VAL A 124 11.16 -12.02 -23.69
CA VAL A 124 11.77 -13.23 -24.27
C VAL A 124 13.16 -12.91 -24.77
N ASP A 125 14.02 -13.92 -24.80
CA ASP A 125 15.36 -13.80 -25.39
C ASP A 125 15.21 -13.82 -26.92
N GLY A 126 15.63 -12.73 -27.57
CA GLY A 126 15.50 -12.56 -29.02
C GLY A 126 16.39 -13.52 -29.81
N ASP A 127 17.57 -13.87 -29.29
CA ASP A 127 18.45 -14.84 -29.94
C ASP A 127 17.84 -16.25 -29.84
N ALA A 128 17.22 -16.59 -28.71
CA ALA A 128 16.50 -17.86 -28.53
C ALA A 128 15.30 -17.96 -29.47
N ILE A 129 14.47 -16.92 -29.55
CA ILE A 129 13.31 -16.88 -30.45
C ILE A 129 13.74 -16.95 -31.91
N ALA A 130 14.79 -16.24 -32.31
CA ALA A 130 15.31 -16.31 -33.67
C ALA A 130 15.82 -17.71 -34.02
N ALA A 131 16.44 -18.41 -33.06
CA ALA A 131 16.84 -19.81 -33.23
C ALA A 131 15.61 -20.73 -33.35
N GLU A 132 14.57 -20.55 -32.53
CA GLU A 132 13.33 -21.33 -32.62
C GLU A 132 12.62 -21.14 -33.97
N ILE A 133 12.54 -19.92 -34.50
CA ILE A 133 11.95 -19.67 -35.83
C ILE A 133 12.77 -20.36 -36.93
N ALA A 134 14.10 -20.35 -36.82
CA ALA A 134 14.99 -20.96 -37.81
C ALA A 134 15.02 -22.50 -37.76
N GLU A 135 14.87 -23.08 -36.57
CA GLU A 135 14.94 -24.53 -36.31
C GLU A 135 13.58 -25.21 -36.30
N GLY A 136 12.49 -24.47 -36.07
CA GLY A 136 11.12 -24.96 -36.00
C GLY A 136 10.67 -25.63 -37.29
N VAL A 137 9.68 -26.52 -37.16
CA VAL A 137 8.96 -27.00 -38.36
C VAL A 137 8.30 -25.78 -39.02
N HIS A 138 8.28 -25.71 -40.35
CA HIS A 138 7.80 -24.52 -41.09
C HIS A 138 6.52 -23.89 -40.53
N GLU A 139 5.56 -24.69 -40.05
CA GLU A 139 4.31 -24.20 -39.44
C GLU A 139 4.54 -23.54 -38.06
N GLU A 140 5.34 -24.12 -37.17
CA GLU A 140 5.60 -23.56 -35.82
C GLU A 140 6.42 -22.27 -35.89
N GLY A 141 7.43 -22.21 -36.77
CA GLY A 141 8.23 -21.00 -36.97
C GLY A 141 7.43 -19.83 -37.56
N GLU A 142 6.55 -20.12 -38.53
CA GLU A 142 5.63 -19.11 -39.10
C GLU A 142 4.61 -18.62 -38.06
N GLU A 143 4.10 -19.48 -37.19
CA GLU A 143 3.17 -19.10 -36.11
C GLU A 143 3.81 -18.13 -35.09
N ILE A 144 5.07 -18.35 -34.71
CA ILE A 144 5.80 -17.45 -33.80
C ILE A 144 6.03 -16.08 -34.46
N GLU A 145 6.46 -16.06 -35.72
CA GLU A 145 6.67 -14.81 -36.46
C GLU A 145 5.36 -14.02 -36.61
N GLU A 146 4.26 -14.68 -37.00
CA GLU A 146 2.93 -14.04 -37.09
C GLU A 146 2.45 -13.51 -35.75
N ALA A 147 2.65 -14.26 -34.66
CA ALA A 147 2.26 -13.83 -33.32
C ALA A 147 3.04 -12.58 -32.85
N LEU A 148 4.34 -12.50 -33.16
CA LEU A 148 5.16 -11.33 -32.86
C LEU A 148 4.73 -10.12 -33.70
N GLU A 149 4.50 -10.29 -35.00
CA GLU A 149 4.01 -9.23 -35.88
C GLU A 149 2.63 -8.69 -35.46
N ALA A 150 1.77 -9.55 -34.93
CA ALA A 150 0.44 -9.18 -34.45
C ALA A 150 0.46 -8.49 -33.07
N SER A 151 1.57 -8.58 -32.33
CA SER A 151 1.71 -8.09 -30.96
C SER A 151 2.44 -6.75 -30.90
N LEU A 152 2.12 -5.92 -29.89
CA LEU A 152 2.95 -4.77 -29.56
C LEU A 152 4.25 -5.27 -28.92
N ASN A 153 5.37 -5.12 -29.61
CA ASN A 153 6.68 -5.53 -29.11
C ASN A 153 7.76 -4.47 -29.37
N HIS A 154 8.85 -4.56 -28.61
CA HIS A 154 10.01 -3.69 -28.75
C HIS A 154 11.30 -4.43 -28.37
N GLU A 155 12.34 -4.27 -29.18
CA GLU A 155 13.66 -4.85 -28.93
C GLU A 155 14.48 -3.94 -28.02
N ILE A 156 15.03 -4.51 -26.95
CA ILE A 156 15.97 -3.83 -26.04
C ILE A 156 17.17 -4.76 -25.83
N GLY A 157 18.30 -4.42 -26.46
CA GLY A 157 19.48 -5.28 -26.44
C GLY A 157 19.20 -6.62 -27.11
N SER A 158 19.38 -7.72 -26.38
CA SER A 158 19.07 -9.09 -26.83
C SER A 158 17.66 -9.54 -26.46
N PHE A 159 16.85 -8.70 -25.84
CA PHE A 159 15.51 -9.07 -25.37
C PHE A 159 14.42 -8.46 -26.26
N ILE A 160 13.35 -9.22 -26.45
CA ILE A 160 12.11 -8.73 -27.05
C ILE A 160 11.09 -8.58 -25.93
N VAL A 161 10.64 -7.34 -25.72
CA VAL A 161 9.57 -7.02 -24.77
C VAL A 161 8.25 -7.05 -25.52
N VAL A 162 7.30 -7.85 -25.06
CA VAL A 162 5.97 -8.02 -25.68
C VAL A 162 4.90 -7.57 -24.70
N ALA A 163 3.98 -6.73 -25.14
CA ALA A 163 2.90 -6.21 -24.32
C ALA A 163 1.93 -7.33 -23.90
N ARG A 164 1.67 -7.51 -22.60
CA ARG A 164 0.52 -8.31 -22.13
C ARG A 164 -0.78 -7.52 -22.23
N ARG A 165 -0.68 -6.19 -22.19
CA ARG A 165 -1.77 -5.23 -22.29
C ARG A 165 -1.32 -4.04 -23.13
N HIS A 166 -2.22 -3.49 -23.94
CA HIS A 166 -1.88 -2.38 -24.83
C HIS A 166 -1.90 -1.02 -24.12
N ASP A 167 -2.59 -0.92 -22.97
CA ASP A 167 -2.74 0.32 -22.21
C ASP A 167 -1.38 0.80 -21.68
N GLY A 168 -0.98 2.02 -22.04
CA GLY A 168 0.27 2.64 -21.58
C GLY A 168 1.55 2.05 -22.16
N TRP A 169 1.46 1.33 -23.28
CA TRP A 169 2.61 0.72 -23.96
C TRP A 169 3.75 1.71 -24.21
N ASP A 170 3.43 2.90 -24.72
CA ASP A 170 4.44 3.93 -25.00
C ASP A 170 5.19 4.36 -23.74
N ALA A 171 4.50 4.49 -22.60
CA ALA A 171 5.13 4.83 -21.32
C ALA A 171 6.02 3.69 -20.80
N ILE A 172 5.58 2.44 -20.95
CA ILE A 172 6.35 1.25 -20.59
C ILE A 172 7.67 1.19 -21.37
N VAL A 173 7.60 1.26 -22.70
CA VAL A 173 8.79 1.19 -23.57
C VAL A 173 9.71 2.38 -23.31
N THR A 174 9.17 3.60 -23.25
CA THR A 174 9.97 4.80 -22.98
C THR A 174 10.70 4.70 -21.64
N ALA A 175 10.03 4.19 -20.59
CA ALA A 175 10.64 4.00 -19.29
C ALA A 175 11.75 2.94 -19.29
N LEU A 176 11.56 1.82 -20.01
CA LEU A 176 12.58 0.77 -20.14
C LEU A 176 13.80 1.24 -20.94
N VAL A 177 13.59 1.95 -22.05
CA VAL A 177 14.67 2.54 -22.85
C VAL A 177 15.43 3.58 -22.02
N ALA A 178 14.73 4.47 -21.33
CA ALA A 178 15.36 5.47 -20.46
C ALA A 178 16.15 4.82 -19.32
N LEU A 179 15.65 3.71 -18.76
CA LEU A 179 16.37 2.93 -17.74
C LEU A 179 17.63 2.28 -18.32
N ASP A 180 17.56 1.71 -19.52
CA ASP A 180 18.71 1.12 -20.21
C ASP A 180 19.82 2.15 -20.47
N GLU A 181 19.43 3.33 -20.96
CA GLU A 181 20.37 4.43 -21.20
C GLU A 181 20.99 4.98 -19.91
N HIS A 182 20.23 4.98 -18.81
CA HIS A 182 20.68 5.49 -17.51
C HIS A 182 21.58 4.50 -16.76
N ASP A 183 21.16 3.23 -16.69
CA ASP A 183 21.84 2.14 -16.02
C ASP A 183 21.53 0.80 -16.72
N HIS A 184 22.22 0.60 -17.85
CA HIS A 184 22.14 -0.62 -18.66
C HIS A 184 22.29 -1.90 -17.83
N ALA A 185 23.18 -1.91 -16.83
CA ALA A 185 23.41 -3.12 -16.03
C ALA A 185 22.19 -3.46 -15.17
N THR A 186 21.51 -2.46 -14.61
CA THR A 186 20.28 -2.67 -13.86
C THR A 186 19.11 -3.05 -14.77
N CYS A 187 18.98 -2.40 -15.93
CA CYS A 187 17.97 -2.76 -16.93
C CYS A 187 18.14 -4.22 -17.40
N ALA A 188 19.36 -4.60 -17.82
CA ALA A 188 19.67 -5.95 -18.29
C ALA A 188 19.35 -7.03 -17.25
N ARG A 189 19.77 -6.85 -15.98
CA ARG A 189 19.44 -7.81 -14.91
C ARG A 189 17.94 -7.95 -14.68
N MET A 190 17.18 -6.86 -14.83
CA MET A 190 15.73 -6.89 -14.72
C MET A 190 15.11 -7.64 -15.90
N LEU A 191 15.51 -7.34 -17.14
CA LEU A 191 15.03 -8.02 -18.34
C LEU A 191 15.37 -9.52 -18.32
N GLU A 192 16.58 -9.90 -17.89
CA GLU A 192 16.96 -11.31 -17.66
C GLU A 192 16.02 -12.02 -16.68
N ARG A 193 15.69 -11.35 -15.56
CA ARG A 193 14.76 -11.90 -14.57
C ARG A 193 13.34 -12.02 -15.12
N LEU A 194 12.87 -11.02 -15.87
CA LEU A 194 11.56 -11.04 -16.51
C LEU A 194 11.47 -12.15 -17.58
N ALA A 195 12.54 -12.35 -18.35
CA ALA A 195 12.63 -13.41 -19.34
C ALA A 195 12.53 -14.79 -18.68
N ALA A 196 13.34 -15.02 -17.64
CA ALA A 196 13.31 -16.28 -16.89
C ALA A 196 11.97 -16.53 -16.17
N MET A 197 11.21 -15.48 -15.82
CA MET A 197 9.86 -15.64 -15.28
C MET A 197 8.84 -15.99 -16.36
N THR A 198 8.93 -15.35 -17.53
CA THR A 198 8.06 -15.62 -18.69
C THR A 198 8.26 -17.04 -19.20
N GLU A 199 9.52 -17.51 -19.29
CA GLU A 199 9.86 -18.88 -19.68
C GLU A 199 9.24 -19.91 -18.71
N ARG A 200 9.38 -19.71 -17.40
CA ARG A 200 8.78 -20.61 -16.40
C ARG A 200 7.27 -20.65 -16.46
N GLU A 201 6.61 -19.51 -16.70
CA GLU A 201 5.15 -19.45 -16.86
C GLU A 201 4.71 -20.32 -18.04
N ALA A 202 5.44 -20.29 -19.17
CA ALA A 202 5.16 -21.13 -20.33
C ALA A 202 5.38 -22.63 -20.04
N GLU A 203 6.35 -22.99 -19.19
CA GLU A 203 6.61 -24.38 -18.78
C GLU A 203 5.59 -24.91 -17.73
N GLU A 204 5.13 -24.05 -16.82
CA GLU A 204 4.30 -24.41 -15.66
C GLU A 204 2.86 -24.83 -16.03
N GLU A 205 2.35 -24.46 -17.21
CA GLU A 205 1.03 -24.90 -17.70
C GLU A 205 0.87 -26.44 -17.85
N GLY A 206 1.93 -27.24 -17.58
CA GLY A 206 1.93 -28.71 -17.63
C GLY A 206 2.08 -29.52 -16.32
N GLY A 207 2.22 -28.90 -15.13
CA GLY A 207 2.75 -29.59 -13.92
C GLY A 207 1.78 -29.80 -12.73
N LEU A 208 1.64 -31.05 -12.25
CA LEU A 208 0.77 -31.49 -11.14
C LEU A 208 1.25 -31.16 -9.70
N HIS A 209 1.99 -30.07 -9.49
CA HIS A 209 2.36 -29.61 -8.15
C HIS A 209 1.93 -28.16 -7.92
N HIS A 210 1.23 -27.94 -6.82
CA HIS A 210 0.78 -26.64 -6.33
C HIS A 210 1.98 -25.88 -5.70
N VAL A 211 3.08 -25.76 -6.43
CA VAL A 211 4.17 -24.84 -6.10
C VAL A 211 3.72 -23.46 -6.57
N LEU A 212 3.97 -22.43 -5.76
CA LEU A 212 3.69 -21.06 -6.17
C LEU A 212 4.45 -20.76 -7.45
N SER A 213 3.81 -20.13 -8.43
CA SER A 213 4.52 -19.67 -9.62
C SER A 213 5.61 -18.68 -9.23
N ALA A 214 6.59 -18.46 -10.11
CA ALA A 214 7.62 -17.45 -9.86
C ALA A 214 7.02 -16.05 -9.61
N GLU A 215 5.89 -15.73 -10.23
CA GLU A 215 5.13 -14.51 -9.97
C GLU A 215 4.51 -14.53 -8.57
N GLU A 216 3.83 -15.60 -8.18
CA GLU A 216 3.17 -15.69 -6.87
C GLU A 216 4.17 -15.58 -5.71
N SER A 217 5.33 -16.21 -5.83
CA SER A 217 6.41 -16.06 -4.83
C SER A 217 6.91 -14.61 -4.75
N LEU A 218 7.10 -13.95 -5.90
CA LEU A 218 7.54 -12.56 -5.94
C LEU A 218 6.48 -11.60 -5.37
N LEU A 219 5.21 -11.86 -5.66
CA LEU A 219 4.10 -11.10 -5.12
C LEU A 219 4.04 -11.22 -3.59
N ASP A 220 4.21 -12.43 -3.05
CA ASP A 220 4.22 -12.67 -1.60
C ASP A 220 5.38 -11.95 -0.90
N ASP A 221 6.58 -11.97 -1.49
CA ASP A 221 7.74 -11.25 -0.96
C ASP A 221 7.49 -9.73 -0.94
N VAL A 222 7.02 -9.18 -2.07
CA VAL A 222 6.71 -7.75 -2.22
C VAL A 222 5.56 -7.32 -1.28
N ALA A 223 4.52 -8.14 -1.13
CA ALA A 223 3.43 -7.92 -0.19
C ALA A 223 3.91 -7.99 1.27
N GLY A 224 4.81 -8.92 1.57
CA GLY A 224 5.42 -9.12 2.88
C GLY A 224 6.22 -7.90 3.33
N ASP A 225 7.15 -7.44 2.49
CA ASP A 225 7.98 -6.26 2.74
C ASP A 225 7.12 -5.00 2.96
N ARG A 226 6.11 -4.82 2.11
CA ARG A 226 5.11 -3.76 2.27
C ARG A 226 4.38 -3.86 3.61
N ASN A 227 3.88 -5.03 3.96
CA ASN A 227 3.14 -5.23 5.21
C ASN A 227 4.04 -4.96 6.42
N GLU A 228 5.31 -5.32 6.36
CA GLU A 228 6.28 -5.01 7.41
C GLU A 228 6.50 -3.49 7.55
N ARG A 229 6.65 -2.77 6.43
CA ARG A 229 6.74 -1.31 6.41
C ARG A 229 5.51 -0.64 7.03
N ARG A 230 4.31 -1.08 6.64
CA ARG A 230 3.03 -0.56 7.16
C ARG A 230 2.81 -0.94 8.63
N ALA A 231 3.24 -2.12 9.08
CA ALA A 231 3.13 -2.52 10.48
C ALA A 231 3.88 -1.57 11.42
N ARG A 232 5.06 -1.07 11.01
CA ARG A 232 5.82 -0.06 11.77
C ARG A 232 5.08 1.29 11.86
N GLU A 233 4.14 1.55 10.97
CA GLU A 233 3.28 2.74 11.01
C GLU A 233 1.98 2.51 11.79
N GLY A 234 1.80 1.32 12.38
CA GLY A 234 0.62 0.95 13.14
C GLY A 234 -0.52 0.41 12.29
N PHE A 235 -0.28 -0.02 11.06
CA PHE A 235 -1.28 -0.76 10.29
C PHE A 235 -1.30 -2.25 10.69
N VAL A 236 -2.42 -2.92 10.38
CA VAL A 236 -2.59 -4.37 10.54
C VAL A 236 -2.89 -4.95 9.17
N ALA A 237 -2.17 -6.00 8.77
CA ALA A 237 -2.42 -6.69 7.51
C ALA A 237 -3.85 -7.29 7.49
N PRO A 238 -4.56 -7.28 6.35
CA PRO A 238 -5.92 -7.84 6.27
C PRO A 238 -6.01 -9.29 6.75
N ALA A 239 -5.05 -10.14 6.39
CA ALA A 239 -4.99 -11.54 6.84
C ALA A 239 -4.89 -11.68 8.37
N ASP A 240 -4.02 -10.88 9.01
CA ASP A 240 -3.86 -10.85 10.47
C ASP A 240 -5.11 -10.33 11.17
N ALA A 241 -5.73 -9.28 10.63
CA ALA A 241 -6.97 -8.72 11.15
C ALA A 241 -8.13 -9.73 11.06
N ARG A 242 -8.26 -10.45 9.94
CA ARG A 242 -9.24 -11.54 9.78
C ARG A 242 -8.97 -12.67 10.78
N ALA A 243 -7.72 -13.09 10.94
CA ALA A 243 -7.33 -14.11 11.91
C ALA A 243 -7.68 -13.69 13.34
N PHE A 244 -7.41 -12.44 13.72
CA PHE A 244 -7.78 -11.89 15.01
C PHE A 244 -9.30 -11.87 15.21
N LEU A 245 -10.08 -11.40 14.23
CA LEU A 245 -11.54 -11.36 14.34
C LEU A 245 -12.16 -12.76 14.42
N LYS A 246 -11.60 -13.73 13.68
CA LYS A 246 -11.98 -15.14 13.78
C LYS A 246 -11.69 -15.69 15.18
N LEU A 247 -10.52 -15.38 15.74
CA LEU A 247 -10.15 -15.78 17.10
C LEU A 247 -11.05 -15.12 18.15
N ALA A 248 -11.38 -13.82 17.99
CA ALA A 248 -12.25 -13.08 18.90
C ALA A 248 -13.68 -13.65 18.94
N ARG A 249 -14.19 -14.17 17.81
CA ARG A 249 -15.48 -14.88 17.75
C ARG A 249 -15.43 -16.28 18.36
N SER A 250 -14.25 -16.89 18.45
CA SER A 250 -14.09 -18.22 19.02
C SER A 250 -14.17 -18.20 20.55
N SER A 251 -14.71 -19.26 21.14
CA SER A 251 -14.77 -19.46 22.60
C SER A 251 -13.47 -20.00 23.20
N ALA A 252 -12.36 -20.00 22.44
CA ALA A 252 -11.07 -20.46 22.94
C ALA A 252 -10.60 -19.53 24.07
N ASP A 253 -10.17 -20.11 25.20
CA ASP A 253 -9.58 -19.39 26.33
C ASP A 253 -8.17 -18.90 25.97
N VAL A 254 -8.11 -17.79 25.23
CA VAL A 254 -6.86 -17.10 24.94
C VAL A 254 -6.59 -16.15 26.09
N ARG A 255 -5.84 -16.62 27.09
CA ARG A 255 -5.41 -15.77 28.20
C ARG A 255 -4.32 -14.80 27.73
N GLY A 256 -4.55 -13.51 27.95
CA GLY A 256 -3.63 -12.44 27.59
C GLY A 256 -3.63 -12.09 26.09
N ARG A 257 -2.59 -11.35 25.66
CA ARG A 257 -2.43 -10.94 24.26
C ARG A 257 -2.14 -12.14 23.36
N ASP A 258 -2.88 -12.25 22.26
CA ASP A 258 -2.61 -13.22 21.19
C ASP A 258 -1.36 -12.84 20.38
N ALA A 259 -0.95 -13.73 19.48
CA ALA A 259 0.24 -13.54 18.66
C ALA A 259 0.15 -12.30 17.75
N VAL A 260 -1.02 -12.01 17.17
CA VAL A 260 -1.22 -10.84 16.29
C VAL A 260 -1.09 -9.56 17.09
N THR A 261 -1.77 -9.46 18.24
CA THR A 261 -1.65 -8.30 19.13
C THR A 261 -0.21 -8.10 19.60
N LYS A 262 0.50 -9.18 19.98
CA LYS A 262 1.91 -9.09 20.41
C LYS A 262 2.84 -8.63 19.29
N ALA A 263 2.66 -9.15 18.08
CA ALA A 263 3.45 -8.76 16.91
C ALA A 263 3.25 -7.27 16.59
N TYR A 264 1.99 -6.81 16.58
CA TYR A 264 1.63 -5.41 16.35
C TYR A 264 2.38 -4.44 17.29
N PHE A 265 2.28 -4.65 18.60
CA PHE A 265 2.92 -3.75 19.56
C PHE A 265 4.44 -3.82 19.51
N ARG A 266 5.01 -5.00 19.22
CA ARG A 266 6.46 -5.14 19.04
C ARG A 266 6.99 -4.30 17.88
N GLU A 267 6.28 -4.27 16.75
CA GLU A 267 6.71 -3.44 15.61
C GLU A 267 6.44 -1.95 15.84
N LEU A 268 5.34 -1.60 16.50
CA LEU A 268 5.03 -0.21 16.85
C LEU A 268 6.08 0.40 17.80
N ASP A 269 6.58 -0.38 18.77
CA ASP A 269 7.62 0.06 19.71
C ASP A 269 8.99 0.26 19.04
N ARG A 270 9.23 -0.40 17.90
CA ARG A 270 10.47 -0.24 17.12
C ARG A 270 10.47 0.98 16.22
N ALA A 271 9.30 1.58 15.97
CA ALA A 271 9.15 2.67 15.02
C ALA A 271 9.71 4.00 15.59
N PRO A 272 10.49 4.77 14.80
CA PRO A 272 10.98 6.07 15.22
C PRO A 272 9.83 7.08 15.32
N ARG A 273 9.72 7.77 16.46
CA ARG A 273 8.74 8.86 16.67
C ARG A 273 9.33 10.19 16.21
N ALA A 274 8.90 10.67 15.05
CA ALA A 274 9.30 11.99 14.52
C ALA A 274 8.32 13.09 14.94
N GLU A 275 8.84 14.29 15.17
CA GLU A 275 8.04 15.50 15.42
C GLU A 275 7.49 16.06 14.10
N PRO A 276 6.23 16.55 14.07
CA PRO A 276 5.64 17.08 12.86
C PRO A 276 6.38 18.31 12.36
N THR A 277 6.72 18.29 11.08
CA THR A 277 7.37 19.37 10.34
C THR A 277 6.48 20.62 10.24
N ARG A 278 7.06 21.71 9.75
CA ARG A 278 6.31 22.94 9.49
C ARG A 278 5.25 22.74 8.41
N LEU A 279 5.60 22.09 7.29
CA LEU A 279 4.69 21.84 6.18
C LEU A 279 3.51 20.96 6.63
N GLU A 280 3.75 19.93 7.44
CA GLU A 280 2.66 19.13 8.01
C GLU A 280 1.66 19.95 8.80
N ARG A 281 2.14 20.88 9.63
CA ARG A 281 1.25 21.76 10.41
C ARG A 281 0.42 22.68 9.50
N VAL A 282 1.02 23.17 8.41
CA VAL A 282 0.31 23.99 7.42
C VAL A 282 -0.75 23.16 6.69
N LEU A 283 -0.39 21.99 6.19
CA LEU A 283 -1.31 21.09 5.48
C LEU A 283 -2.43 20.60 6.40
N ALA A 284 -2.15 20.35 7.68
CA ALA A 284 -3.17 20.04 8.69
C ALA A 284 -4.13 21.22 8.91
N GLY A 285 -3.60 22.45 9.02
CA GLY A 285 -4.40 23.67 9.14
C GLY A 285 -5.28 23.94 7.91
N ALA A 286 -4.80 23.55 6.72
CA ALA A 286 -5.56 23.62 5.47
C ALA A 286 -6.59 22.49 5.31
N GLY A 287 -6.55 21.47 6.17
CA GLY A 287 -7.41 20.29 6.08
C GLY A 287 -7.05 19.33 4.95
N VAL A 288 -5.82 19.40 4.42
CA VAL A 288 -5.25 18.44 3.47
C VAL A 288 -4.84 17.18 4.23
N LEU A 289 -4.02 17.37 5.26
CA LEU A 289 -3.83 16.36 6.30
C LEU A 289 -5.03 16.44 7.24
N ARG A 290 -6.22 16.10 6.75
CA ARG A 290 -7.29 15.67 7.63
C ARG A 290 -6.77 14.45 8.35
N GLY A 291 -6.20 14.72 9.50
CA GLY A 291 -5.68 13.70 10.35
C GLY A 291 -6.81 12.72 10.69
N GLU A 292 -6.59 11.47 10.32
CA GLU A 292 -6.38 10.43 11.32
C GLU A 292 -5.17 10.76 12.22
N THR A 293 -5.03 12.01 12.67
CA THR A 293 -4.18 12.38 13.79
C THR A 293 -4.78 11.62 14.95
N ARG A 294 -4.22 10.43 15.22
CA ARG A 294 -4.36 9.71 16.47
C ARG A 294 -5.79 9.77 17.02
N ALA A 295 -6.73 9.22 16.25
CA ALA A 295 -8.17 9.36 16.47
C ALA A 295 -8.61 10.84 16.53
N LYS A 296 -9.60 11.24 15.72
CA LYS A 296 -10.62 12.17 16.26
C LYS A 296 -10.93 11.63 17.65
N LYS A 297 -10.65 12.42 18.71
CA LYS A 297 -10.81 12.02 20.12
C LYS A 297 -11.77 10.86 20.18
N LEU A 298 -11.25 9.64 20.43
CA LEU A 298 -12.09 8.44 20.50
C LEU A 298 -13.36 8.86 21.26
N PRO A 299 -14.57 8.50 20.79
CA PRO A 299 -15.84 9.05 21.28
C PRO A 299 -16.17 8.63 22.73
N VAL A 300 -15.14 8.35 23.53
CA VAL A 300 -15.11 8.12 24.96
C VAL A 300 -15.35 9.45 25.69
N GLN A 301 -16.47 10.12 25.39
CA GLN A 301 -16.85 11.35 26.11
C GLN A 301 -17.65 11.07 27.37
N SER A 302 -18.30 9.91 27.45
CA SER A 302 -19.10 9.48 28.60
C SER A 302 -19.36 7.98 28.53
N GLY A 303 -19.32 7.28 29.67
CA GLY A 303 -19.68 5.86 29.72
C GLY A 303 -18.77 5.02 30.61
N VAL A 304 -18.95 3.70 30.55
CA VAL A 304 -18.21 2.74 31.39
C VAL A 304 -16.74 2.73 31.01
N LEU A 305 -16.43 2.82 29.70
CA LEU A 305 -15.06 2.89 29.22
C LEU A 305 -14.37 4.18 29.67
N ALA A 306 -15.06 5.32 29.60
CA ALA A 306 -14.51 6.61 30.05
C ALA A 306 -14.17 6.61 31.54
N ALA A 307 -15.08 6.10 32.37
CA ALA A 307 -14.86 5.98 33.80
C ALA A 307 -13.72 5.01 34.13
N ALA A 308 -13.64 3.88 33.41
CA ALA A 308 -12.58 2.91 33.57
C ALA A 308 -11.21 3.49 33.16
N LEU A 309 -11.11 4.19 32.03
CA LEU A 309 -9.87 4.85 31.60
C LEU A 309 -9.42 5.95 32.58
N ALA A 310 -10.34 6.73 33.13
CA ALA A 310 -10.03 7.79 34.08
C ALA A 310 -9.44 7.27 35.40
N SER A 311 -9.61 5.98 35.72
CA SER A 311 -9.06 5.34 36.91
C SER A 311 -7.63 4.81 36.75
N LEU A 312 -7.09 4.83 35.53
CA LEU A 312 -5.77 4.29 35.20
C LEU A 312 -4.65 5.29 35.46
N THR A 313 -3.44 4.78 35.64
CA THR A 313 -2.24 5.64 35.60
C THR A 313 -2.01 6.21 34.20
N PRO A 314 -1.23 7.30 34.03
CA PRO A 314 -0.97 7.87 32.71
C PRO A 314 -0.35 6.88 31.70
N ALA A 315 0.51 5.96 32.18
CA ALA A 315 1.14 4.95 31.34
C ALA A 315 0.13 3.89 30.87
N GLU A 316 -0.65 3.32 31.80
CA GLU A 316 -1.71 2.36 31.46
C GLU A 316 -2.77 3.00 30.55
N HIS A 317 -3.13 4.26 30.80
CA HIS A 317 -4.07 5.00 29.96
C HIS A 317 -3.55 5.14 28.53
N ALA A 318 -2.28 5.49 28.34
CA ALA A 318 -1.68 5.59 27.01
C ALA A 318 -1.70 4.23 26.29
N GLU A 319 -1.34 3.15 26.98
CA GLU A 319 -1.38 1.79 26.45
C GLU A 319 -2.79 1.38 26.04
N ARG A 320 -3.82 1.69 26.84
CA ARG A 320 -5.22 1.38 26.48
C ARG A 320 -5.72 2.18 25.27
N LEU A 321 -5.24 3.40 25.07
CA LEU A 321 -5.55 4.16 23.86
C LEU A 321 -4.91 3.53 22.61
N GLU A 322 -3.70 2.98 22.73
CA GLU A 322 -3.04 2.27 21.63
C GLU A 322 -3.74 0.94 21.32
N GLU A 323 -4.23 0.21 22.33
CA GLU A 323 -5.09 -0.96 22.13
C GLU A 323 -6.41 -0.62 21.43
N LEU A 324 -7.03 0.52 21.75
CA LEU A 324 -8.22 0.98 21.02
C LEU A 324 -7.90 1.30 19.55
N ALA A 325 -6.77 1.97 19.28
CA ALA A 325 -6.34 2.26 17.91
C ALA A 325 -6.07 0.98 17.12
N PHE A 326 -5.40 0.00 17.73
CA PHE A 326 -5.20 -1.33 17.15
C PHE A 326 -6.53 -1.99 16.74
N LEU A 327 -7.53 -1.99 17.63
CA LEU A 327 -8.84 -2.60 17.34
C LEU A 327 -9.59 -1.88 16.21
N VAL A 328 -9.42 -0.56 16.07
CA VAL A 328 -9.97 0.19 14.93
C VAL A 328 -9.33 -0.27 13.64
N ASN A 329 -8.00 -0.39 13.62
CA ASN A 329 -7.26 -0.86 12.45
C ASN A 329 -7.63 -2.31 12.09
N VAL A 330 -7.85 -3.16 13.08
CA VAL A 330 -8.36 -4.53 12.87
C VAL A 330 -9.73 -4.52 12.18
N LEU A 331 -10.67 -3.68 12.60
CA LEU A 331 -11.98 -3.61 11.94
C LEU A 331 -11.89 -3.06 10.51
N VAL A 332 -11.12 -1.99 10.30
CA VAL A 332 -10.94 -1.39 8.97
C VAL A 332 -10.22 -2.33 8.00
N ALA A 333 -9.25 -3.10 8.50
CA ALA A 333 -8.45 -4.00 7.66
C ALA A 333 -9.13 -5.34 7.37
N GLY A 334 -9.79 -5.96 8.36
CA GLY A 334 -10.18 -7.38 8.28
C GLY A 334 -11.67 -7.67 8.39
N ASP A 335 -12.54 -6.69 8.65
CA ASP A 335 -13.99 -6.93 8.66
C ASP A 335 -14.56 -6.86 7.23
N ALA A 336 -15.58 -7.68 6.94
CA ALA A 336 -16.23 -7.71 5.64
C ALA A 336 -17.04 -6.44 5.31
N ARG A 337 -17.18 -5.53 6.28
CA ARG A 337 -17.82 -4.22 6.10
C ARG A 337 -16.77 -3.16 5.72
N ALA A 338 -17.12 -2.29 4.78
CA ALA A 338 -16.31 -1.12 4.43
C ALA A 338 -16.42 -0.06 5.53
N TRP A 339 -15.61 -0.20 6.58
CA TRP A 339 -15.59 0.75 7.67
C TRP A 339 -14.85 2.03 7.31
N ARG A 340 -15.48 3.18 7.56
CA ARG A 340 -14.71 4.42 7.74
C ARG A 340 -14.05 4.37 9.13
N PRO A 341 -12.81 4.86 9.27
CA PRO A 341 -12.08 4.83 10.54
C PRO A 341 -12.87 5.42 11.73
N ALA A 342 -13.62 6.50 11.49
CA ALA A 342 -14.45 7.12 12.52
C ALA A 342 -15.61 6.20 12.96
N ASP A 343 -16.27 5.53 12.02
CA ASP A 343 -17.37 4.62 12.29
C ASP A 343 -16.85 3.35 13.02
N ALA A 344 -15.69 2.83 12.59
CA ALA A 344 -15.01 1.74 13.29
C ALA A 344 -14.65 2.12 14.73
N ALA A 345 -14.17 3.34 14.98
CA ALA A 345 -13.87 3.83 16.33
C ALA A 345 -15.09 3.85 17.25
N GLU A 346 -16.25 4.29 16.75
CA GLU A 346 -17.50 4.27 17.50
C GLU A 346 -17.92 2.83 17.85
N VAL A 347 -17.82 1.91 16.89
CA VAL A 347 -18.17 0.50 17.09
C VAL A 347 -17.21 -0.20 18.05
N VAL A 348 -15.90 0.03 17.94
CA VAL A 348 -14.91 -0.52 18.88
C VAL A 348 -15.24 -0.08 20.30
N VAL A 349 -15.49 1.22 20.52
CA VAL A 349 -15.86 1.74 21.83
C VAL A 349 -17.12 1.06 22.36
N ALA A 350 -18.18 0.94 21.54
CA ALA A 350 -19.43 0.29 21.95
C ALA A 350 -19.24 -1.21 22.30
N VAL A 351 -18.45 -1.94 21.51
CA VAL A 351 -18.15 -3.36 21.75
C VAL A 351 -17.34 -3.54 23.03
N VAL A 352 -16.30 -2.73 23.25
CA VAL A 352 -15.49 -2.74 24.47
C VAL A 352 -16.35 -2.43 25.69
N GLU A 353 -17.20 -1.41 25.63
CA GLU A 353 -18.12 -1.09 26.73
C GLU A 353 -19.08 -2.25 27.06
N HIS A 354 -19.59 -2.93 26.04
CA HIS A 354 -20.43 -4.11 26.25
C HIS A 354 -19.64 -5.22 26.96
N GLY A 355 -18.38 -5.45 26.56
CA GLY A 355 -17.50 -6.39 27.22
C GLY A 355 -17.19 -6.06 28.67
N LEU A 356 -16.92 -4.78 28.98
CA LEU A 356 -16.71 -4.32 30.35
C LEU A 356 -17.94 -4.56 31.23
N ARG A 357 -19.16 -4.29 30.72
CA ARG A 357 -20.41 -4.61 31.45
C ARG A 357 -20.63 -6.11 31.63
N SER A 358 -20.05 -6.93 30.75
CA SER A 358 -20.21 -8.39 30.73
C SER A 358 -19.11 -9.13 31.53
N GLY A 359 -18.31 -8.39 32.31
CA GLY A 359 -17.30 -8.96 33.21
C GLY A 359 -15.84 -8.73 32.77
N GLY A 360 -15.60 -7.97 31.70
CA GLY A 360 -14.26 -7.53 31.33
C GLY A 360 -13.71 -6.47 32.30
N ALA A 361 -12.38 -6.41 32.44
CA ALA A 361 -11.69 -5.41 33.25
C ALA A 361 -10.47 -4.85 32.50
N LEU A 362 -10.32 -3.52 32.46
CA LEU A 362 -9.18 -2.88 31.81
C LEU A 362 -7.84 -3.08 32.54
N ALA A 363 -7.88 -3.38 33.83
CA ALA A 363 -6.69 -3.62 34.65
C ALA A 363 -6.15 -5.06 34.54
N ALA A 364 -6.87 -5.97 33.86
CA ALA A 364 -6.40 -7.33 33.63
C ALA A 364 -5.32 -7.37 32.52
N GLU A 365 -4.50 -8.43 32.47
CA GLU A 365 -3.45 -8.63 31.45
C GLU A 365 -3.97 -8.56 29.99
N GLY A 366 -5.27 -8.77 29.77
CA GLY A 366 -5.91 -8.67 28.46
C GLY A 366 -6.52 -7.30 28.13
N GLY A 367 -6.70 -6.41 29.10
CA GLY A 367 -7.06 -5.01 28.89
C GLY A 367 -8.27 -4.72 28.01
N VAL A 368 -8.10 -3.76 27.09
CA VAL A 368 -9.13 -3.37 26.11
C VAL A 368 -9.38 -4.50 25.11
N VAL A 369 -8.34 -5.23 24.71
CA VAL A 369 -8.44 -6.32 23.73
C VAL A 369 -9.33 -7.45 24.25
N GLU A 370 -9.20 -7.81 25.53
CA GLU A 370 -10.05 -8.85 26.13
C GLU A 370 -11.48 -8.35 26.33
N ALA A 371 -11.67 -7.11 26.77
CA ALA A 371 -13.01 -6.50 26.82
C ALA A 371 -13.68 -6.51 25.43
N PHE A 372 -12.94 -6.20 24.37
CA PHE A 372 -13.45 -6.29 23.00
C PHE A 372 -13.87 -7.73 22.65
N ARG A 373 -13.04 -8.75 22.93
CA ARG A 373 -13.37 -10.16 22.68
C ARG A 373 -14.63 -10.60 23.41
N ILE A 374 -14.77 -10.25 24.68
CA ILE A 374 -15.98 -10.52 25.46
C ILE A 374 -17.19 -9.87 24.78
N GLY A 375 -17.05 -8.61 24.34
CA GLY A 375 -18.09 -7.90 23.58
C GLY A 375 -18.46 -8.59 22.27
N VAL A 376 -17.48 -9.04 21.49
CA VAL A 376 -17.69 -9.77 20.22
C VAL A 376 -18.41 -11.10 20.46
N ARG A 377 -17.97 -11.90 21.43
CA ARG A 377 -18.61 -13.18 21.78
C ARG A 377 -20.05 -13.00 22.26
N ALA A 378 -20.33 -11.90 22.94
CA ALA A 378 -21.68 -11.51 23.33
C ALA A 378 -22.52 -10.97 22.17
N GLY A 379 -21.99 -10.93 20.94
CA GLY A 379 -22.67 -10.51 19.71
C GLY A 379 -22.76 -8.99 19.51
N ALA A 380 -22.02 -8.18 20.27
CA ALA A 380 -22.12 -6.72 20.18
C ALA A 380 -21.66 -6.17 18.82
N LEU A 381 -20.63 -6.78 18.23
CA LEU A 381 -20.10 -6.38 16.93
C LEU A 381 -21.08 -6.64 15.78
N ASP A 382 -21.85 -7.73 15.85
CA ASP A 382 -22.84 -8.09 14.83
C ASP A 382 -24.14 -7.28 14.96
N ARG A 383 -24.47 -6.82 16.18
CA ARG A 383 -25.61 -5.95 16.47
C ARG A 383 -25.40 -4.48 16.12
N SER A 384 -24.16 -4.05 15.93
CA SER A 384 -23.81 -2.66 15.60
C SER A 384 -24.03 -2.34 14.10
N ARG A 385 -25.06 -2.94 13.50
CA ARG A 385 -25.45 -2.80 12.09
C ARG A 385 -26.42 -1.64 11.89
#